data_AF-A0A7J5WD49-F1
#
_entry.id   AF-A0A7J5WD49-F1
#
_cell.length_a   1.000
_cell.length_b   1.000
_cell.length_c   1.000
_cell.angle_alpha   90.00
_cell.angle_beta   90.00
_cell.angle_gamma   90.00
#
_symmetry.space_group_name_H-M   'P 1'
#
loop_
_entity.id
_entity.type
_entity.pdbx_description
1 polymer ?
#
loop_
_entity_poly.entity_id
_entity_poly.type
_entity_poly.pdbx_seq_one_letter_code
_entity_poly.pdbx_strand_id
1 'polypeptide(L)'
;MLYGTQPVAIPQAMASVRADGGIVSTALDGITMLQTFMEGRLFPTNYLDEMQRTWNPIFPPLEYGVGIMRFALPRYYTLFMEVPPMIGHSGASGAVLFYIPALDLYVSGTVNQIKKRSLSYNLMTRLVMACAGAWRD
;
A
#
# COMPACT_ATOMS: atom_id res chain seq x y z
N MET A 1 0.19 17.61 -3.93
CA MET A 1 -1.00 16.74 -3.90
C MET A 1 -2.22 17.46 -4.44
N LEU A 2 -3.19 16.73 -4.99
CA LEU A 2 -4.42 17.29 -5.57
C LEU A 2 -5.66 16.88 -4.77
N TYR A 3 -6.65 17.76 -4.71
CA TYR A 3 -8.04 17.45 -4.34
C TYR A 3 -8.92 17.61 -5.59
N GLY A 4 -9.24 16.50 -6.25
CA GLY A 4 -9.79 16.52 -7.61
C GLY A 4 -8.77 17.15 -8.56
N THR A 5 -9.14 18.26 -9.20
CA THR A 5 -8.26 19.03 -10.09
C THR A 5 -7.51 20.16 -9.39
N GLN A 6 -7.83 20.43 -8.11
CA GLN A 6 -7.29 21.57 -7.37
C GLN A 6 -5.97 21.19 -6.68
N PRO A 7 -4.88 21.96 -6.87
CA PRO A 7 -3.68 21.82 -6.07
C PRO A 7 -3.95 22.11 -4.60
N VAL A 8 -3.38 21.29 -3.71
CA VAL A 8 -3.42 21.52 -2.26
C VAL A 8 -2.02 21.88 -1.78
N ALA A 9 -1.85 23.13 -1.37
CA ALA A 9 -0.59 23.68 -0.85
C ALA A 9 -0.71 23.95 0.65
N ILE A 10 -0.32 22.97 1.47
CA ILE A 10 -0.35 23.06 2.95
C ILE A 10 1.01 22.69 3.59
N PRO A 11 2.11 23.36 3.21
CA PRO A 11 3.47 22.95 3.58
C PRO A 11 3.70 22.88 5.10
N GLN A 12 3.12 23.81 5.87
CA GLN A 12 3.26 23.84 7.33
C GLN A 12 2.57 22.64 8.01
N ALA A 13 1.39 22.25 7.50
CA ALA A 13 0.69 21.06 8.00
C ALA A 13 1.44 19.78 7.64
N MET A 14 2.02 19.69 6.44
CA MET A 14 2.84 18.52 6.07
C MET A 14 4.12 18.41 6.91
N ALA A 15 4.74 19.54 7.23
CA ALA A 15 5.93 19.58 8.08
C ALA A 15 5.66 19.17 9.53
N SER A 16 4.43 19.38 10.04
CA SER A 16 4.08 19.04 11.43
C SER A 16 3.82 17.55 11.64
N VAL A 17 3.35 16.82 10.62
CA VAL A 17 3.01 15.39 10.75
C VAL A 17 4.23 14.45 10.67
N ARG A 18 5.38 14.89 10.15
CA ARG A 18 6.65 14.12 10.13
C ARG A 18 6.46 12.64 9.76
N ALA A 19 6.72 11.70 10.66
CA ALA A 19 6.61 10.26 10.41
C ALA A 19 5.16 9.76 10.23
N ASP A 20 4.16 10.53 10.67
CA ASP A 20 2.74 10.18 10.57
C ASP A 20 2.16 10.41 9.15
N GLY A 21 2.90 11.09 8.27
CA GLY A 21 2.46 11.31 6.89
C GLY A 21 3.16 12.43 6.12
N GLY A 22 4.20 13.03 6.70
CA GLY A 22 4.98 14.13 6.12
C GLY A 22 6.16 13.69 5.26
N ILE A 23 6.42 12.38 5.16
CA ILE A 23 7.52 11.83 4.37
C ILE A 23 7.21 11.99 2.87
N VAL A 24 8.19 12.52 2.13
CA VAL A 24 8.16 12.64 0.66
C VAL A 24 9.34 11.84 0.12
N SER A 25 9.09 11.01 -0.90
CA SER A 25 10.09 10.14 -1.50
C SER A 25 9.75 9.83 -2.96
N THR A 26 10.65 9.15 -3.66
CA THR A 26 10.42 8.67 -5.03
C THR A 26 9.85 7.24 -5.02
N ALA A 27 9.25 6.81 -6.14
CA ALA A 27 8.78 5.42 -6.26
C ALA A 27 9.93 4.42 -6.14
N LEU A 28 11.12 4.74 -6.69
CA LEU A 28 12.29 3.87 -6.63
C LEU A 28 12.84 3.71 -5.21
N ASP A 29 12.93 4.81 -4.46
CA ASP A 29 13.31 4.77 -3.05
C ASP A 29 12.26 4.00 -2.23
N GLY A 30 10.97 4.16 -2.57
CA GLY A 30 9.88 3.40 -1.97
C GLY A 30 9.99 1.89 -2.19
N ILE A 31 10.35 1.45 -3.40
CA ILE A 31 10.65 0.03 -3.69
C ILE A 31 11.84 -0.42 -2.84
N THR A 32 12.93 0.35 -2.82
CA THR A 32 14.15 0.01 -2.07
C THR A 32 13.85 -0.14 -0.57
N MET A 33 13.11 0.81 0.00
CA MET A 33 12.70 0.79 1.41
C MET A 33 11.82 -0.43 1.70
N LEU A 34 10.77 -0.63 0.90
CA LEU A 34 9.82 -1.72 1.08
C LEU A 34 10.50 -3.08 0.99
N GLN A 35 11.36 -3.28 -0.01
CA GLN A 35 12.12 -4.52 -0.17
C GLN A 35 13.04 -4.75 1.02
N THR A 36 13.82 -3.74 1.42
CA THR A 36 14.74 -3.85 2.57
C THR A 36 13.98 -4.12 3.88
N PHE A 37 12.78 -3.56 4.04
CA PHE A 37 11.88 -3.82 5.16
C PHE A 37 11.37 -5.27 5.17
N MET A 38 10.81 -5.74 4.05
CA MET A 38 10.20 -7.07 3.92
C MET A 38 11.23 -8.22 3.92
N GLU A 39 12.48 -7.93 3.57
CA GLU A 39 13.60 -8.88 3.69
C GLU A 39 14.21 -8.91 5.11
N GLY A 40 13.71 -8.09 6.04
CA GLY A 40 14.24 -7.99 7.41
C GLY A 40 15.70 -7.50 7.45
N ARG A 41 16.09 -6.63 6.51
CA ARG A 41 17.42 -6.00 6.50
C ARG A 41 17.53 -4.77 7.40
N LEU A 42 16.40 -4.26 7.89
CA LEU A 42 16.34 -3.09 8.79
C LEU A 42 16.24 -3.46 10.28
N PHE A 43 15.89 -4.71 10.59
CA PHE A 43 15.62 -5.20 11.94
C PHE A 43 15.63 -6.74 11.94
N PRO A 44 15.71 -7.41 13.11
CA PRO A 44 15.67 -8.87 13.19
C PRO A 44 14.45 -9.46 12.45
N THR A 45 14.68 -10.43 11.57
CA THR A 45 13.64 -10.99 10.68
C THR A 45 12.42 -11.54 11.42
N ASN A 46 12.60 -12.06 12.64
CA ASN A 46 11.51 -12.55 13.48
C ASN A 46 10.49 -11.47 13.86
N TYR A 47 10.83 -10.18 13.74
CA TYR A 47 9.86 -9.10 13.95
C TYR A 47 8.82 -9.06 12.82
N LEU A 48 9.14 -9.48 11.60
CA LEU A 48 8.13 -9.60 10.53
C LEU A 48 7.06 -10.63 10.90
N ASP A 49 7.46 -11.74 11.50
CA ASP A 49 6.54 -12.78 11.97
C ASP A 49 5.65 -12.23 13.10
N GLU A 50 6.23 -11.47 14.04
CA GLU A 50 5.50 -10.84 15.12
C GLU A 50 4.50 -9.79 14.60
N MET A 51 4.94 -8.93 13.67
CA MET A 51 4.10 -7.89 13.06
C MET A 51 2.90 -8.48 12.30
N GLN A 52 3.08 -9.65 11.69
CA GLN A 52 2.06 -10.33 10.87
C GLN A 52 1.29 -11.42 11.62
N ARG A 53 1.61 -11.67 12.89
CA ARG A 53 1.05 -12.78 13.68
C ARG A 53 -0.46 -12.71 13.81
N THR A 54 -0.98 -11.49 13.97
CA THR A 54 -2.41 -11.22 14.16
C THR A 54 -2.83 -10.09 13.24
N TRP A 55 -3.91 -10.31 12.49
CA TRP A 55 -4.51 -9.30 11.62
C TRP A 55 -5.84 -8.88 12.20
N ASN A 56 -5.94 -7.60 12.57
CA ASN A 56 -7.14 -7.02 13.15
C ASN A 56 -7.90 -6.24 12.07
N PRO A 57 -9.18 -6.58 11.79
CA PRO A 57 -9.96 -5.83 10.81
C PRO A 57 -10.18 -4.39 11.28
N ILE A 58 -10.00 -3.42 10.37
CA ILE A 58 -10.41 -2.02 10.61
C ILE A 58 -11.73 -1.75 9.90
N PHE A 59 -11.75 -1.92 8.58
CA PHE A 59 -12.96 -1.95 7.76
C PHE A 59 -12.65 -2.78 6.52
N PRO A 60 -13.57 -3.63 6.02
CA PRO A 60 -13.30 -4.42 4.82
C PRO A 60 -12.89 -3.53 3.64
N PRO A 61 -11.86 -3.88 2.86
CA PRO A 61 -11.00 -5.09 2.89
C PRO A 61 -9.66 -4.91 3.64
N LEU A 62 -9.58 -4.00 4.61
CA LEU A 62 -8.35 -3.65 5.33
C LEU A 62 -8.26 -4.26 6.72
N GLU A 63 -7.09 -4.82 7.00
CA GLU A 63 -6.69 -5.34 8.30
C GLU A 63 -5.32 -4.77 8.69
N TYR A 64 -5.01 -4.76 9.97
CA TYR A 64 -3.73 -4.28 10.49
C TYR A 64 -3.06 -5.31 11.41
N GLY A 65 -1.76 -5.48 11.19
CA GLY A 65 -0.82 -6.06 12.12
C GLY A 65 -0.14 -4.95 12.94
N VAL A 66 1.01 -5.26 13.53
CA VAL A 66 1.79 -4.24 14.26
C VAL A 66 2.53 -3.36 13.26
N GLY A 67 2.06 -2.13 13.06
CA GLY A 67 2.72 -1.14 12.18
C GLY A 67 2.60 -1.41 10.67
N ILE A 68 1.94 -2.49 10.26
CA ILE A 68 1.75 -2.87 8.85
C ILE A 68 0.28 -3.14 8.55
N MET A 69 -0.12 -2.84 7.32
CA MET A 69 -1.47 -3.04 6.79
C MET A 69 -1.49 -4.26 5.87
N ARG A 70 -2.59 -5.02 5.93
CA ARG A 70 -2.94 -6.06 4.96
C ARG A 70 -4.19 -5.64 4.20
N PHE A 71 -4.09 -5.62 2.88
CA PHE A 71 -5.21 -5.47 1.97
C PHE A 71 -5.57 -6.84 1.41
N ALA A 72 -6.71 -7.38 1.84
CA ALA A 72 -7.19 -8.71 1.48
C ALA A 72 -8.61 -8.60 0.91
N LEU A 73 -8.72 -8.64 -0.42
CA LEU A 73 -10.00 -8.54 -1.11
C LEU A 73 -10.77 -9.86 -1.02
N PRO A 74 -12.00 -9.86 -0.44
CA PRO A 74 -12.86 -11.03 -0.54
C PRO A 74 -13.22 -11.29 -2.02
N ARG A 75 -13.23 -12.56 -2.43
CA ARG A 75 -13.44 -12.98 -3.84
C ARG A 75 -14.71 -12.42 -4.49
N TYR A 76 -15.77 -12.14 -3.73
CA TYR A 76 -17.01 -11.59 -4.29
C TYR A 76 -16.87 -10.12 -4.76
N TYR A 77 -15.87 -9.37 -4.30
CA TYR A 77 -15.59 -8.01 -4.80
C TYR A 77 -14.95 -8.01 -6.19
N THR A 78 -14.38 -9.14 -6.62
CA THR A 78 -13.56 -9.26 -7.83
C THR A 78 -14.18 -10.19 -8.85
N LEU A 79 -15.50 -10.40 -8.81
CA LEU A 79 -16.21 -11.37 -9.65
C LEU A 79 -15.57 -12.78 -9.57
N PHE A 80 -15.16 -13.18 -8.37
CA PHE A 80 -14.46 -14.43 -8.07
C PHE A 80 -13.04 -14.57 -8.66
N MET A 81 -12.48 -13.51 -9.25
CA MET A 81 -11.06 -13.47 -9.59
C MET A 81 -10.22 -13.42 -8.31
N GLU A 82 -9.18 -14.26 -8.24
CA GLU A 82 -8.29 -14.30 -7.09
C GLU A 82 -7.30 -13.14 -7.13
N VAL A 83 -7.42 -12.21 -6.17
CA VAL A 83 -6.42 -11.17 -5.94
C VAL A 83 -5.63 -11.57 -4.70
N PRO A 84 -4.31 -11.83 -4.82
CA PRO A 84 -3.50 -12.21 -3.67
C PRO A 84 -3.46 -11.09 -2.62
N PRO A 85 -3.44 -11.42 -1.31
CA PRO A 85 -3.28 -10.43 -0.26
C PRO A 85 -2.00 -9.61 -0.44
N MET A 86 -2.08 -8.34 -0.09
CA MET A 86 -0.99 -7.37 -0.25
C MET A 86 -0.62 -6.81 1.12
N ILE A 87 0.67 -6.73 1.42
CA ILE A 87 1.19 -6.38 2.75
C ILE A 87 2.05 -5.13 2.63
N GLY A 88 1.79 -4.12 3.45
CA GLY A 88 2.50 -2.85 3.37
C GLY A 88 1.69 -1.71 3.97
N HIS A 89 1.50 -0.61 3.25
CA HIS A 89 0.68 0.51 3.72
C HIS A 89 0.22 1.44 2.59
N SER A 90 -0.96 2.04 2.76
CA SER A 90 -1.43 3.17 1.94
C SER A 90 -1.45 4.47 2.75
N GLY A 91 -1.02 5.58 2.16
CA GLY A 91 -1.16 6.91 2.75
C GLY A 91 -2.49 7.57 2.40
N ALA A 92 -2.98 8.45 3.29
CA ALA A 92 -4.18 9.27 3.03
C ALA A 92 -4.06 10.15 1.77
N SER A 93 -2.83 10.42 1.32
CA SER A 93 -2.50 11.18 0.12
C SER A 93 -2.55 10.37 -1.19
N GLY A 94 -2.95 9.09 -1.14
CA GLY A 94 -3.01 8.21 -2.31
C GLY A 94 -1.67 7.54 -2.66
N ALA A 95 -0.69 7.60 -1.75
CA ALA A 95 0.55 6.83 -1.86
C ALA A 95 0.33 5.36 -1.44
N VAL A 96 1.05 4.44 -2.06
CA VAL A 96 0.98 3.00 -1.79
C VAL A 96 2.37 2.38 -1.82
N LEU A 97 2.69 1.59 -0.80
CA LEU A 97 3.87 0.72 -0.74
C LEU A 97 3.37 -0.67 -0.31
N PHE A 98 3.34 -1.64 -1.21
CA PHE A 98 2.84 -2.99 -0.92
C PHE A 98 3.70 -4.07 -1.56
N TYR A 99 3.94 -5.13 -0.81
CA TYR A 99 4.54 -6.38 -1.23
C TYR A 99 3.44 -7.44 -1.40
N ILE A 100 3.52 -8.21 -2.48
CA ILE A 100 2.60 -9.30 -2.81
C ILE A 100 3.40 -10.61 -2.77
N PRO A 101 3.39 -11.35 -1.64
CA PRO A 101 4.24 -12.53 -1.46
C PRO A 101 4.01 -13.61 -2.51
N ALA A 102 2.77 -13.80 -2.96
CA ALA A 102 2.41 -14.82 -3.93
C ALA A 102 3.03 -14.59 -5.33
N LEU A 103 3.46 -13.36 -5.63
CA LEU A 103 4.02 -12.98 -6.92
C LEU A 103 5.48 -12.50 -6.83
N ASP A 104 6.05 -12.47 -5.63
CA ASP A 104 7.31 -11.77 -5.34
C ASP A 104 7.35 -10.36 -5.96
N LEU A 105 6.25 -9.62 -5.81
CA LEU A 105 6.04 -8.33 -6.48
C LEU A 105 6.02 -7.20 -5.45
N TYR A 106 6.84 -6.18 -5.72
CA TYR A 106 6.89 -4.94 -4.95
C TYR A 106 6.25 -3.80 -5.74
N VAL A 107 5.33 -3.09 -5.11
CA VAL A 107 4.63 -1.95 -5.71
C VAL A 107 4.85 -0.72 -4.84
N SER A 108 5.39 0.34 -5.44
CA SER A 108 5.47 1.67 -4.84
C SER A 108 4.98 2.71 -5.82
N GLY A 109 4.15 3.65 -5.36
CA GLY A 109 3.68 4.74 -6.19
C GLY A 109 2.68 5.65 -5.50
N THR A 110 2.17 6.62 -6.27
CA THR A 110 1.13 7.54 -5.82
C THR A 110 0.25 7.97 -6.98
N VAL A 111 -1.02 8.17 -6.70
CA VAL A 111 -1.97 8.80 -7.64
C VAL A 111 -2.04 10.33 -7.46
N ASN A 112 -1.23 10.88 -6.56
CA ASN A 112 -1.16 12.31 -6.23
C ASN A 112 -2.54 12.94 -5.92
N GLN A 113 -3.43 12.16 -5.30
CA GLN A 113 -4.85 12.49 -5.17
C GLN A 113 -5.40 12.15 -3.78
N ILE A 114 -6.04 13.13 -3.13
CA ILE A 114 -6.57 12.98 -1.76
C ILE A 114 -8.11 12.94 -1.71
N LYS A 115 -8.80 13.27 -2.82
CA LYS A 115 -10.28 13.28 -2.89
C LYS A 115 -10.87 11.86 -2.94
N LYS A 116 -10.25 10.95 -3.70
CA LYS A 116 -10.74 9.57 -3.90
C LYS A 116 -9.69 8.57 -3.44
N ARG A 117 -9.73 8.18 -2.16
CA ARG A 117 -8.76 7.26 -1.54
C ARG A 117 -8.73 5.87 -2.20
N SER A 118 -9.85 5.41 -2.75
CA SER A 118 -9.94 4.13 -3.46
C SER A 118 -9.15 4.08 -4.77
N LEU A 119 -8.74 5.23 -5.34
CA LEU A 119 -8.07 5.28 -6.62
C LEU A 119 -6.73 4.54 -6.59
N SER A 120 -5.96 4.66 -5.51
CA SER A 120 -4.67 3.99 -5.37
C SER A 120 -4.83 2.48 -5.23
N TYR A 121 -5.80 2.02 -4.44
CA TYR A 121 -6.13 0.60 -4.29
C TYR A 121 -6.63 -0.02 -5.60
N ASN A 122 -7.49 0.69 -6.33
CA ASN A 122 -7.97 0.23 -7.62
C ASN A 122 -6.81 0.10 -8.62
N LEU A 123 -5.97 1.13 -8.75
CA LEU A 123 -4.81 1.09 -9.65
C LEU A 123 -3.86 -0.07 -9.29
N MET A 124 -3.52 -0.21 -8.00
CA MET A 124 -2.68 -1.29 -7.49
C MET A 124 -3.28 -2.67 -7.83
N THR A 125 -4.57 -2.87 -7.57
CA THR A 125 -5.25 -4.15 -7.86
C THR A 125 -5.19 -4.48 -9.34
N ARG A 126 -5.40 -3.49 -10.22
CA ARG A 126 -5.30 -3.69 -11.68
C ARG A 126 -3.88 -4.07 -12.11
N LEU A 127 -2.86 -3.43 -11.55
CA LEU A 127 -1.46 -3.74 -11.83
C LEU A 127 -1.10 -5.16 -11.38
N VAL A 128 -1.46 -5.54 -10.16
CA VAL A 128 -1.24 -6.89 -9.62
C VAL A 128 -1.90 -7.94 -10.51
N MET A 129 -3.16 -7.70 -10.92
CA MET A 129 -3.89 -8.61 -11.80
C MET A 129 -3.29 -8.72 -13.20
N ALA A 130 -2.75 -7.63 -13.75
CA ALA A 130 -2.04 -7.64 -15.02
C ALA A 130 -0.72 -8.43 -14.92
N CYS A 131 0.05 -8.24 -13.85
CA CYS A 131 1.28 -9.01 -13.59
C CYS A 131 1.00 -10.50 -13.34
N ALA A 132 -0.13 -10.83 -12.72
CA ALA A 132 -0.55 -12.21 -12.50
C ALA A 132 -1.08 -12.92 -13.76
N GLY A 133 -1.14 -12.23 -14.92
CA GLY A 133 -1.72 -12.78 -16.15
C GLY A 133 -3.24 -13.01 -16.09
N ALA A 134 -3.90 -12.45 -15.08
CA ALA A 134 -5.34 -12.59 -14.85
C ALA A 134 -6.16 -11.47 -15.51
N TRP A 135 -5.51 -10.39 -15.96
CA TRP A 135 -6.15 -9.34 -16.76
C TRP A 135 -6.20 -9.78 -18.23
N ARG A 136 -7.40 -10.04 -18.75
CA ARG A 136 -7.67 -10.20 -20.19
C ARG A 136 -8.50 -9.00 -20.66
N ASP A 137 -8.10 -8.44 -21.80
CA ASP A 137 -8.72 -7.26 -22.43
C ASP A 137 -10.23 -7.41 -22.66
#